data_AF-A0A7K0A276-F1
#
_entry.id   AF-A0A7K0A276-F1
#
_cell.length_a   1.000
_cell.length_b   1.000
_cell.length_c   1.000
_cell.angle_alpha   90.00
_cell.angle_beta   90.00
_cell.angle_gamma   90.00
#
_symmetry.space_group_name_H-M   'P 1'
#
loop_
_entity.id
_entity.type
_entity.pdbx_description
1 polymer ?
#
loop_
_entity_poly.entity_id
_entity_poly.type
_entity_poly.pdbx_seq_one_letter_code
_entity_poly.pdbx_strand_id
1 'polypeptide(L)'
;RGSQAHDEIEPDLSRVTSRAGGTEGGMSVGGTLRLRAAMKPLSTLKRRLRSVDMTTGEAGDAFQERTDVCAVPAAGVVCESVVALTLADFVMEMFGGDTLEDLDRAFKAYRGRIDARRR
;
A
#
# COMPACT_ATOMS: atom_id res chain seq x y z
N ARG A 1 13.31 -12.55 -16.83
CA ARG A 1 14.74 -12.16 -16.95
C ARG A 1 14.85 -10.65 -16.72
N GLY A 2 16.02 -10.11 -16.35
CA GLY A 2 16.18 -8.66 -16.12
C GLY A 2 15.72 -7.81 -17.31
N SER A 3 15.97 -8.28 -18.53
CA SER A 3 15.52 -7.68 -19.79
C SER A 3 14.01 -7.52 -19.97
N GLN A 4 13.18 -8.04 -19.06
CA GLN A 4 11.71 -7.97 -19.11
C GLN A 4 11.10 -7.49 -17.78
N ALA A 5 11.93 -7.19 -16.78
CA ALA A 5 11.48 -6.91 -15.42
C ALA A 5 11.26 -5.42 -15.17
N HIS A 6 12.04 -4.58 -15.84
CA HIS A 6 12.09 -3.13 -15.60
C HIS A 6 11.13 -2.36 -16.50
N ASP A 7 10.98 -1.08 -16.19
CA ASP A 7 10.17 -0.13 -16.93
C ASP A 7 11.10 0.80 -17.72
N GLU A 8 11.12 0.67 -19.05
CA GLU A 8 11.95 1.51 -19.92
C GLU A 8 11.47 2.97 -19.91
N ILE A 9 12.41 3.91 -20.07
CA ILE A 9 12.17 5.35 -19.96
C ILE A 9 12.15 5.96 -21.35
N GLU A 10 11.08 6.68 -21.67
CA GLU A 10 10.94 7.43 -22.93
C GLU A 10 11.58 8.83 -22.84
N PRO A 11 11.83 9.53 -23.96
CA PRO A 11 12.43 10.87 -23.96
C PRO A 11 11.67 11.91 -23.11
N ASP A 12 10.35 11.77 -22.95
CA ASP A 12 9.52 12.61 -22.08
C ASP A 12 9.59 12.21 -20.59
N LEU A 13 10.48 11.29 -20.25
CA LEU A 13 10.70 10.68 -18.94
C LEU A 13 9.53 9.82 -18.44
N SER A 14 8.53 9.54 -19.28
CA SER A 14 7.49 8.56 -18.95
C SER A 14 8.05 7.14 -18.97
N ARG A 15 7.29 6.19 -18.43
CA ARG A 15 7.64 4.77 -18.43
C ARG A 15 6.77 4.03 -19.44
N VAL A 16 7.37 3.17 -20.26
CA VAL A 16 6.64 2.35 -21.24
C VAL A 16 5.72 1.34 -20.55
N THR A 17 6.14 0.83 -19.39
CA THR A 17 5.37 -0.10 -18.56
C THR A 17 5.35 0.34 -17.09
N SER A 18 4.57 -0.34 -16.26
CA SER A 18 4.46 -0.06 -14.81
C SER A 18 4.62 -1.35 -13.99
N ARG A 19 5.66 -2.12 -14.29
CA ARG A 19 6.00 -3.39 -13.62
C ARG A 19 6.54 -3.16 -12.21
N ALA A 20 7.29 -2.08 -12.02
CA ALA A 20 7.79 -1.66 -10.71
C ALA A 20 6.67 -1.09 -9.81
N GLY A 21 5.44 -0.96 -10.33
CA GLY A 21 4.28 -0.58 -9.54
C GLY A 21 4.33 0.84 -9.00
N GLY A 22 5.01 1.74 -9.70
CA GLY A 22 5.08 3.16 -9.34
C GLY A 22 6.23 3.54 -8.40
N THR A 23 7.10 2.59 -8.04
CA THR A 23 8.30 2.87 -7.21
C THR A 23 9.57 2.31 -7.82
N GLU A 24 10.64 3.10 -7.82
CA GLU A 24 12.00 2.68 -8.18
C GLU A 24 12.96 3.19 -7.10
N GLY A 25 13.87 2.32 -6.61
CA GLY A 25 14.84 2.72 -5.58
C GLY A 25 14.23 3.23 -4.28
N GLY A 26 12.99 2.83 -3.95
CA GLY A 26 12.27 3.30 -2.77
C GLY A 26 11.57 4.66 -2.94
N MET A 27 11.58 5.24 -4.14
CA MET A 27 10.94 6.54 -4.43
C MET A 27 9.80 6.39 -5.43
N SER A 28 8.78 7.24 -5.32
CA SER A 28 7.70 7.33 -6.31
C SER A 28 8.21 7.86 -7.65
N VAL A 29 7.82 7.22 -8.76
CA VAL A 29 8.25 7.63 -10.12
C VAL A 29 7.23 8.51 -10.86
N GLY A 30 6.14 8.88 -10.20
CA GLY A 30 5.08 9.74 -10.74
C GLY A 30 3.97 9.01 -11.53
N GLY A 31 4.07 7.68 -11.70
CA GLY A 31 2.99 6.83 -12.22
C GLY A 31 2.06 6.31 -11.12
N THR A 32 1.15 5.39 -11.48
CA THR A 32 0.25 4.74 -10.51
C THR A 32 1.04 3.88 -9.52
N LEU A 33 0.89 4.17 -8.22
CA LEU A 33 1.36 3.30 -7.15
C LEU A 33 0.47 2.04 -7.08
N ARG A 34 1.07 0.86 -7.19
CA ARG A 34 0.35 -0.43 -7.18
C ARG A 34 0.81 -1.30 -6.02
N LEU A 35 -0.09 -1.51 -5.07
CA LEU A 35 0.10 -2.45 -3.96
C LEU A 35 -0.79 -3.69 -4.16
N ARG A 36 -0.27 -4.87 -3.81
CA ARG A 36 -1.05 -6.11 -3.71
C ARG A 36 -0.87 -6.67 -2.31
N ALA A 37 -1.98 -6.99 -1.65
CA ALA A 37 -1.98 -7.65 -0.35
C ALA A 37 -2.55 -9.07 -0.49
N ALA A 38 -1.97 -10.01 0.25
CA ALA A 38 -2.50 -11.36 0.39
C ALA A 38 -3.18 -11.48 1.75
N MET A 39 -4.49 -11.70 1.76
CA MET A 39 -5.29 -11.88 2.97
C MET A 39 -5.57 -13.37 3.17
N LYS A 40 -5.16 -13.93 4.31
CA LYS A 40 -5.59 -15.28 4.70
C LYS A 40 -7.11 -15.29 4.94
N PRO A 41 -7.80 -16.44 4.75
CA PRO A 41 -9.16 -16.59 5.25
C PRO A 41 -9.21 -16.22 6.73
N LEU A 42 -10.02 -15.22 7.06
CA LEU A 42 -10.01 -14.60 8.39
C LEU A 42 -10.87 -15.37 9.39
N SER A 43 -12.05 -15.82 8.96
CA SER A 43 -13.01 -16.48 9.84
C SER A 43 -12.67 -17.94 10.10
N THR A 44 -12.81 -18.38 11.36
CA THR A 44 -12.76 -19.79 11.74
C THR A 44 -13.87 -20.56 11.03
N LEU A 45 -13.55 -21.77 10.57
CA LEU A 45 -14.48 -22.64 9.84
C LEU A 45 -15.65 -23.10 10.72
N LYS A 46 -16.84 -23.25 10.12
CA LYS A 46 -18.00 -23.87 10.79
C LYS A 46 -17.71 -25.29 11.27
N ARG A 47 -16.98 -26.08 10.47
CA ARG A 47 -16.33 -27.29 10.94
C ARG A 47 -15.08 -26.87 11.70
N ARG A 48 -15.22 -26.79 13.01
CA ARG A 48 -14.17 -26.28 13.91
C ARG A 48 -12.90 -27.13 13.76
N LEU A 49 -11.77 -26.44 13.84
CA LEU A 49 -10.46 -27.07 13.86
C LEU A 49 -10.14 -27.52 15.29
N ARG A 50 -9.34 -28.57 15.45
CA ARG A 50 -8.84 -28.97 16.77
C ARG A 50 -7.99 -27.85 17.37
N SER A 51 -8.15 -27.64 18.67
CA SER A 51 -7.43 -26.66 19.49
C SER A 51 -7.20 -27.24 20.89
N VAL A 52 -6.81 -26.40 21.84
CA VAL A 52 -6.52 -26.79 23.24
C VAL A 52 -7.21 -25.79 24.17
N ASP A 53 -7.86 -26.28 25.22
CA ASP A 53 -8.35 -25.44 26.31
C ASP A 53 -7.17 -24.99 27.17
N MET A 54 -6.90 -23.69 27.20
CA MET A 54 -5.74 -23.13 27.92
C MET A 54 -5.88 -23.18 29.45
N THR A 55 -7.08 -23.46 29.98
CA THR A 55 -7.33 -23.61 31.42
C THR A 55 -7.00 -25.02 31.89
N THR A 56 -7.40 -26.03 31.11
CA THR A 56 -7.27 -27.45 31.48
C THR A 56 -6.08 -28.15 30.81
N GLY A 57 -5.60 -27.63 29.68
CA GLY A 57 -4.57 -28.25 28.84
C GLY A 57 -5.09 -29.38 27.95
N GLU A 58 -6.40 -29.66 27.96
CA GLU A 58 -7.00 -30.77 27.22
C GLU A 58 -7.34 -30.39 25.77
N ALA A 59 -7.51 -31.42 24.91
CA ALA A 59 -7.93 -31.22 23.54
C ALA A 59 -9.35 -30.63 23.47
N GLY A 60 -9.53 -29.60 22.65
CA GLY A 60 -10.81 -28.94 22.41
C GLY A 60 -10.98 -28.52 20.96
N ASP A 61 -12.03 -27.73 20.68
CA ASP A 61 -12.30 -27.17 19.36
C ASP A 61 -12.07 -25.66 19.35
N ALA A 62 -11.56 -25.15 18.23
CA ALA A 62 -11.36 -23.72 18.01
C ALA A 62 -12.70 -22.96 18.09
N PHE A 63 -12.72 -21.86 18.83
CA PHE A 63 -13.88 -20.99 18.92
C PHE A 63 -14.13 -20.26 17.60
N GLN A 64 -15.41 -20.09 17.24
CA GLN A 64 -15.83 -19.36 16.06
C GLN A 64 -16.42 -18.01 16.48
N GLU A 65 -15.64 -16.94 16.30
CA GLU A 65 -16.07 -15.57 16.61
C GLU A 65 -16.96 -14.95 15.54
N ARG A 66 -16.62 -15.18 14.26
CA ARG A 66 -17.33 -14.58 13.12
C ARG A 66 -17.80 -15.61 12.11
N THR A 67 -18.79 -15.21 11.31
CA THR A 67 -19.47 -16.07 10.33
C THR A 67 -19.32 -15.62 8.88
N ASP A 68 -18.60 -14.52 8.61
CA ASP A 68 -18.33 -14.06 7.25
C ASP A 68 -17.46 -15.06 6.49
N VAL A 69 -17.82 -15.32 5.22
CA VAL A 69 -17.08 -16.25 4.35
C VAL A 69 -15.87 -15.58 3.70
N CYS A 70 -15.98 -14.29 3.37
CA CYS A 70 -14.93 -13.54 2.70
C CYS A 70 -14.92 -12.09 3.20
N ALA A 71 -13.75 -11.62 3.63
CA ALA A 71 -13.52 -10.24 4.04
C ALA A 71 -12.53 -9.51 3.11
N VAL A 72 -12.15 -10.11 1.96
CA VAL A 72 -11.18 -9.54 1.01
C VAL A 72 -11.62 -8.17 0.47
N PRO A 73 -12.90 -7.93 0.10
CA PRO A 73 -13.33 -6.60 -0.36
C PRO A 73 -13.17 -5.53 0.73
N ALA A 74 -13.56 -5.82 1.97
CA ALA A 74 -13.41 -4.90 3.09
C ALA A 74 -11.94 -4.65 3.42
N ALA A 75 -11.10 -5.68 3.36
CA ALA A 75 -9.66 -5.54 3.53
C ALA A 75 -9.02 -4.64 2.45
N GLY A 76 -9.58 -4.59 1.24
CA GLY A 76 -9.17 -3.65 0.19
C GLY A 76 -9.28 -2.19 0.65
N VAL A 77 -10.44 -1.80 1.20
CA VAL A 77 -10.68 -0.45 1.74
C VAL A 77 -9.73 -0.13 2.90
N VAL A 78 -9.46 -1.12 3.76
CA VAL A 78 -8.47 -0.96 4.84
C VAL A 78 -7.06 -0.75 4.27
N CYS A 79 -6.68 -1.50 3.23
CA CYS A 79 -5.39 -1.30 2.57
C CYS A 79 -5.27 0.10 1.94
N GLU A 80 -6.31 0.60 1.29
CA GLU A 80 -6.34 1.97 0.76
C GLU A 80 -6.13 3.01 1.86
N SER A 81 -6.79 2.83 3.01
CA SER A 81 -6.67 3.74 4.15
C SER A 81 -5.25 3.75 4.73
N VAL A 82 -4.64 2.56 4.90
CA VAL A 82 -3.26 2.43 5.38
C VAL A 82 -2.27 3.06 4.39
N VAL A 83 -2.44 2.82 3.08
CA VAL A 83 -1.59 3.43 2.05
C VAL A 83 -1.75 4.95 2.07
N ALA A 84 -2.95 5.49 2.21
CA ALA A 84 -3.18 6.93 2.29
C ALA A 84 -2.47 7.57 3.48
N LEU A 85 -2.53 6.95 4.66
CA LEU A 85 -1.82 7.43 5.86
C LEU A 85 -0.31 7.42 5.65
N THR A 86 0.25 6.32 5.12
CA THR A 86 1.68 6.24 4.84
C THR A 86 2.14 7.27 3.81
N LEU A 87 1.34 7.51 2.76
CA LEU A 87 1.66 8.55 1.78
C LEU A 87 1.56 9.96 2.39
N ALA A 88 0.61 10.20 3.28
CA ALA A 88 0.53 11.45 4.02
C ALA A 88 1.80 11.67 4.86
N ASP A 89 2.29 10.65 5.56
CA ASP A 89 3.54 10.74 6.33
C ASP A 89 4.73 11.12 5.43
N PHE A 90 4.90 10.46 4.28
CA PHE A 90 5.96 10.80 3.31
C PHE A 90 5.82 12.22 2.73
N VAL A 91 4.58 12.67 2.49
CA VAL A 91 4.31 14.04 2.03
C VAL A 91 4.70 15.05 3.11
N MET A 92 4.33 14.80 4.37
CA MET A 92 4.70 15.67 5.49
C MET A 92 6.21 15.66 5.75
N GLU A 93 6.88 14.52 5.65
CA GLU A 93 8.34 14.42 5.79
C GLU A 93 9.07 15.19 4.68
N MET A 94 8.59 15.11 3.43
CA MET A 94 9.23 15.74 2.28
C MET A 94 8.98 17.25 2.19
N PHE A 95 7.76 17.71 2.52
CA PHE A 95 7.34 19.09 2.27
C PHE A 95 7.13 19.91 3.54
N GLY A 96 6.86 19.27 4.68
CA GLY A 96 6.56 19.93 5.95
C GLY A 96 5.32 20.83 5.90
N GLY A 97 5.32 21.85 6.76
CA GLY A 97 4.25 22.84 6.87
C GLY A 97 3.33 22.58 8.07
N ASP A 98 2.98 23.66 8.77
CA ASP A 98 2.05 23.60 9.92
C ASP A 98 0.58 23.76 9.48
N THR A 99 0.35 24.33 8.28
CA THR A 99 -0.97 24.45 7.65
C THR A 99 -0.97 23.89 6.23
N LEU A 100 -2.17 23.67 5.69
CA LEU A 100 -2.34 23.22 4.30
C LEU A 100 -1.77 24.22 3.29
N GLU A 101 -1.85 25.52 3.57
CA GLU A 101 -1.29 26.55 2.70
C GLU A 101 0.25 26.49 2.62
N ASP A 102 0.91 26.21 3.74
CA ASP A 102 2.38 26.07 3.77
C ASP A 102 2.82 24.80 3.03
N LEU A 103 2.12 23.69 3.25
CA LEU A 103 2.33 22.44 2.51
C LEU A 103 2.13 22.64 1.00
N ASP A 104 1.03 23.28 0.59
CA ASP A 104 0.71 23.55 -0.82
C ASP A 104 1.77 24.46 -1.48
N ARG A 105 2.25 25.48 -0.76
CA ARG A 105 3.33 26.36 -1.25
C ARG A 105 4.63 25.57 -1.47
N ALA A 106 5.03 24.74 -0.51
CA ALA A 106 6.22 23.90 -0.60
C ALA A 106 6.13 22.90 -1.77
N PHE A 107 4.98 22.23 -1.89
CA PHE A 107 4.70 21.29 -2.99
C PHE A 107 4.76 21.97 -4.36
N LYS A 108 4.11 23.14 -4.53
CA LYS A 108 4.14 23.91 -5.78
C LYS A 108 5.54 24.38 -6.16
N ALA A 109 6.34 24.84 -5.18
CA ALA A 109 7.73 25.21 -5.41
C ALA A 109 8.57 24.01 -5.88
N TYR A 110 8.39 22.85 -5.26
CA TYR A 110 9.02 21.60 -5.70
C TYR A 110 8.63 21.25 -7.14
N ARG A 111 7.33 21.23 -7.45
CA ARG A 111 6.79 20.97 -8.80
C ARG A 111 7.37 21.92 -9.84
N GLY A 112 7.36 23.23 -9.55
CA GLY A 112 7.91 24.25 -10.45
C GLY A 112 9.40 24.04 -10.74
N ARG A 113 10.19 23.66 -9.73
CA ARG A 113 11.62 23.33 -9.90
C ARG A 113 11.84 22.11 -10.80
N ILE A 114 10.99 21.08 -10.69
CA ILE A 114 11.10 19.87 -11.52
C ILE A 114 10.65 20.15 -12.96
N ASP A 115 9.52 20.85 -13.14
CA ASP A 115 8.98 21.16 -14.47
C ASP A 115 9.90 22.11 -15.26
N ALA A 116 10.63 23.01 -14.59
CA ALA A 116 11.65 23.84 -15.22
C ALA A 116 12.83 23.03 -15.81
N ARG A 117 13.09 21.82 -15.29
CA ARG A 117 14.14 20.91 -15.80
C ARG A 117 13.64 19.97 -16.91
N ARG A 118 12.32 19.88 -17.11
CA ARG A 118 11.70 19.08 -18.17
C ARG A 118 11.59 19.84 -19.50
N ARG A 119 11.89 21.14 -19.51
CA ARG A 119 12.03 21.97 -20.71
C ARG A 119 13.47 21.89 -21.22
#